data_AF-A0A2N3I0B7-F1
#
_entry.id   AF-A0A2N3I0B7-F1
#
_cell.length_a   1.000
_cell.length_b   1.000
_cell.length_c   1.000
_cell.angle_alpha   90.00
_cell.angle_beta   90.00
_cell.angle_gamma   90.00
#
_symmetry.space_group_name_H-M   'P 1'
#
loop_
_entity.id
_entity.type
_entity.pdbx_description
1 polymer ?
#
loop_
_entity_poly.entity_id
_entity_poly.type
_entity_poly.pdbx_seq_one_letter_code
_entity_poly.pdbx_strand_id
1 'polypeptide(L)'
;MLTKEYIKELKNNGNGAIGDLVKEYRDSSSLTFILENLGQLPKDFDGSFLLDLLGHKNSTVRLWAVKTIGKLGNEEYLPLLKQTALNDNDTNVRREAVSSIGRMRTKKGQTILTEILQDNDPKIVCQAIRGLLVFKGDNEVDNSLKQLLNHENEMVRTVIYKEYFAEKKDKNSQPHTESYDYLKNVVVNADTIETMRLLKDESIHLTFTSPPYYNARDYSIYPSYKAYLEFLAYVFREVHRITKEGRFLIVNTSPIIIPRISRAHSSKRYPIPFDIHPYLMEMGWEFIDDIVWMKPEASVKNRIGGFQQHRKPLAYKPNSVTEYLMVYRKSTDKLLDWNIRQYDWQTVQDSKVPEGYETTNVWKIDPCFDKVHSAVFPVELCKRVIQYYSYKGDLVFDPFAGSGTVGKTAKKLGRYFFLTEKDKTYFDYEVV
;
A
#
# COMPACT_ATOMS: atom_id res chain seq x y z
N MET A 1 -32.90 -32.93 20.13
CA MET A 1 -32.39 -32.13 19.00
C MET A 1 -31.15 -31.41 19.49
N LEU A 2 -30.09 -31.35 18.69
CA LEU A 2 -28.83 -30.71 19.10
C LEU A 2 -29.04 -29.18 19.13
N THR A 3 -29.03 -28.58 20.34
CA THR A 3 -29.22 -27.13 20.54
C THR A 3 -28.08 -26.55 21.38
N LYS A 4 -27.93 -25.21 21.35
CA LYS A 4 -26.89 -24.50 22.12
C LYS A 4 -27.10 -24.64 23.62
N GLU A 5 -28.36 -24.60 24.05
CA GLU A 5 -28.78 -24.74 25.44
C GLU A 5 -28.42 -26.13 25.97
N TYR A 6 -28.67 -27.17 25.17
CA TYR A 6 -28.35 -28.55 25.52
C TYR A 6 -26.84 -28.76 25.68
N ILE A 7 -26.02 -28.23 24.77
CA ILE A 7 -24.55 -28.30 24.88
C ILE A 7 -24.06 -27.57 26.13
N LYS A 8 -24.65 -26.41 26.44
CA LYS A 8 -24.29 -25.62 27.63
C LYS A 8 -24.62 -26.37 28.93
N GLU A 9 -25.78 -27.04 28.98
CA GLU A 9 -26.21 -27.85 30.11
C GLU A 9 -25.25 -29.04 30.33
N LEU A 10 -25.00 -29.84 29.29
CA LEU A 10 -24.10 -31.00 29.37
C LEU A 10 -22.68 -30.63 29.80
N LYS A 11 -22.15 -29.50 29.29
CA LYS A 11 -20.84 -29.00 29.67
C LYS A 11 -20.72 -28.72 31.18
N ASN A 12 -21.79 -28.27 31.82
CA ASN A 12 -21.78 -27.89 33.23
C ASN A 12 -22.06 -29.07 34.19
N ASN A 13 -22.51 -30.21 33.67
CA ASN A 13 -22.94 -31.37 34.47
C ASN A 13 -21.82 -32.37 34.81
N GLY A 14 -20.54 -32.10 34.50
CA GLY A 14 -19.40 -32.92 34.91
C GLY A 14 -18.87 -33.94 33.88
N ASN A 15 -17.82 -34.67 34.27
CA ASN A 15 -16.70 -35.16 33.43
C ASN A 15 -17.05 -36.29 32.44
N GLY A 16 -17.43 -35.93 31.22
CA GLY A 16 -17.45 -36.83 30.06
C GLY A 16 -18.66 -36.68 29.16
N ALA A 17 -19.73 -36.00 29.61
CA ALA A 17 -21.00 -35.91 28.88
C ALA A 17 -20.87 -35.32 27.47
N ILE A 18 -19.96 -34.36 27.28
CA ILE A 18 -19.64 -33.84 25.95
C ILE A 18 -18.88 -34.86 25.11
N GLY A 19 -17.96 -35.62 25.71
CA GLY A 19 -17.25 -36.70 25.03
C GLY A 19 -18.20 -37.80 24.54
N ASP A 20 -19.21 -38.15 25.35
CA ASP A 20 -20.22 -39.13 24.97
C ASP A 20 -21.15 -38.58 23.88
N LEU A 21 -21.57 -37.31 23.98
CA LEU A 21 -22.29 -36.63 22.91
C LEU A 21 -21.50 -36.64 21.59
N VAL A 22 -20.20 -36.39 21.64
CA VAL A 22 -19.33 -36.45 20.45
C VAL A 22 -19.27 -37.85 19.85
N LYS A 23 -19.33 -38.91 20.66
CA LYS A 23 -19.37 -40.30 20.15
C LYS A 23 -20.69 -40.64 19.46
N GLU A 24 -21.80 -40.03 19.89
CA GLU A 24 -23.13 -40.22 19.28
C GLU A 24 -23.23 -39.60 17.87
N TYR A 25 -22.57 -38.46 17.64
CA TYR A 25 -22.59 -37.76 16.35
C TYR A 25 -21.33 -38.00 15.54
N ARG A 26 -21.47 -38.61 14.35
CA ARG A 26 -20.32 -38.94 13.48
C ARG A 26 -20.14 -38.02 12.27
N ASP A 27 -21.10 -37.15 11.99
CA ASP A 27 -21.02 -36.23 10.87
C ASP A 27 -20.26 -34.94 11.24
N SER A 28 -19.59 -34.33 10.25
CA SER A 28 -18.74 -33.17 10.49
C SER A 28 -19.50 -31.93 10.94
N SER A 29 -20.76 -31.78 10.52
CA SER A 29 -21.57 -30.59 10.82
C SER A 29 -21.99 -30.59 12.28
N SER A 30 -22.49 -31.71 12.79
CA SER A 30 -22.86 -31.88 14.20
C SER A 30 -21.66 -31.73 15.12
N LEU A 31 -20.52 -32.36 14.78
CA LEU A 31 -19.28 -32.23 15.55
C LEU A 31 -18.78 -30.79 15.62
N THR A 32 -18.80 -30.07 14.49
CA THR A 32 -18.45 -28.66 14.44
C THR A 32 -19.38 -27.82 15.31
N PHE A 33 -20.69 -28.06 15.21
CA PHE A 33 -21.70 -27.35 16.00
C PHE A 33 -21.51 -27.57 17.51
N ILE A 34 -21.17 -28.78 17.94
CA ILE A 34 -20.88 -29.08 19.35
C ILE A 34 -19.70 -28.24 19.83
N LEU A 35 -18.56 -28.34 19.15
CA LEU A 35 -17.31 -27.70 19.57
C LEU A 35 -17.39 -26.17 19.55
N GLU A 36 -18.06 -25.60 18.54
CA GLU A 36 -18.26 -24.16 18.41
C GLU A 36 -19.02 -23.57 19.59
N ASN A 37 -20.02 -24.31 20.10
CA ASN A 37 -20.92 -23.84 21.16
C ASN A 37 -20.47 -24.20 22.58
N LEU A 38 -19.26 -24.76 22.77
CA LEU A 38 -18.72 -25.02 24.11
C LEU A 38 -18.45 -23.73 24.91
N GLY A 39 -18.14 -22.62 24.23
CA GLY A 39 -17.84 -21.34 24.90
C GLY A 39 -16.64 -21.43 25.85
N GLN A 40 -16.77 -20.88 27.07
CA GLN A 40 -15.82 -21.01 28.17
C GLN A 40 -15.92 -22.39 28.82
N LEU A 41 -14.79 -23.03 29.09
CA LEU A 41 -14.73 -24.38 29.65
C LEU A 41 -14.58 -24.33 31.19
N PRO A 42 -15.24 -25.25 31.93
CA PRO A 42 -14.93 -25.52 33.34
C PRO A 42 -13.45 -25.91 33.55
N LYS A 43 -12.93 -25.72 34.77
CA LYS A 43 -11.52 -26.03 35.09
C LYS A 43 -11.20 -27.54 35.02
N ASP A 44 -12.18 -28.37 35.33
CA ASP A 44 -12.14 -29.83 35.38
C ASP A 44 -12.71 -30.49 34.11
N PHE A 45 -12.90 -29.72 33.04
CA PHE A 45 -13.47 -30.23 31.79
C PHE A 45 -12.61 -31.35 31.19
N ASP A 46 -13.22 -32.51 30.97
CA ASP A 46 -12.58 -33.64 30.30
C ASP A 46 -12.45 -33.41 28.78
N GLY A 47 -11.22 -33.13 28.35
CA GLY A 47 -10.84 -32.91 26.95
C GLY A 47 -10.34 -34.16 26.21
N SER A 48 -10.40 -35.36 26.81
CA SER A 48 -9.80 -36.58 26.25
C SER A 48 -10.28 -36.90 24.82
N PHE A 49 -11.57 -36.70 24.55
CA PHE A 49 -12.17 -36.94 23.22
C PHE A 49 -11.60 -36.04 22.11
N LEU A 50 -10.95 -34.93 22.44
CA LEU A 50 -10.39 -34.00 21.44
C LEU A 50 -9.23 -34.64 20.67
N LEU A 51 -8.53 -35.61 21.27
CA LEU A 51 -7.41 -36.31 20.65
C LEU A 51 -7.85 -37.04 19.37
N ASP A 52 -9.00 -37.72 19.43
CA ASP A 52 -9.56 -38.44 18.28
C ASP A 52 -9.97 -37.47 17.16
N LEU A 53 -10.46 -36.29 17.53
CA LEU A 53 -10.93 -35.28 16.57
C LEU A 53 -9.80 -34.59 15.81
N LEU A 54 -8.56 -34.63 16.30
CA LEU A 54 -7.39 -34.12 15.56
C LEU A 54 -7.04 -34.98 14.33
N GLY A 55 -7.45 -36.25 14.29
CA GLY A 55 -7.29 -37.12 13.12
C GLY A 55 -8.44 -37.02 12.12
N HIS A 56 -9.43 -36.17 12.36
CA HIS A 56 -10.66 -36.15 11.59
C HIS A 56 -10.45 -35.64 10.15
N LYS A 57 -11.14 -36.24 9.16
CA LYS A 57 -10.96 -35.88 7.73
C LYS A 57 -11.31 -34.42 7.41
N ASN A 58 -12.33 -33.88 8.07
CA ASN A 58 -12.78 -32.50 7.90
C ASN A 58 -11.90 -31.54 8.72
N SER A 59 -11.27 -30.56 8.07
CA SER A 59 -10.38 -29.59 8.71
C SER A 59 -11.09 -28.64 9.68
N THR A 60 -12.39 -28.38 9.50
CA THR A 60 -13.17 -27.54 10.42
C THR A 60 -13.31 -28.21 11.79
N VAL A 61 -13.54 -29.53 11.80
CA VAL A 61 -13.59 -30.31 13.05
C VAL A 61 -12.23 -30.29 13.74
N ARG A 62 -11.14 -30.52 13.00
CA ARG A 62 -9.77 -30.45 13.55
C ARG A 62 -9.45 -29.06 14.11
N LEU A 63 -9.79 -28.00 13.38
CA LEU A 63 -9.58 -26.61 13.81
C LEU A 63 -10.28 -26.34 15.15
N TRP A 64 -11.55 -26.73 15.28
CA TRP A 64 -12.28 -26.54 16.52
C TRP A 64 -11.77 -27.42 17.65
N ALA A 65 -11.28 -28.63 17.36
CA ALA A 65 -10.64 -29.48 18.35
C ALA A 65 -9.37 -28.80 18.90
N VAL A 66 -8.47 -28.35 18.02
CA VAL A 66 -7.25 -27.58 18.38
C VAL A 66 -7.60 -26.32 19.18
N LYS A 67 -8.62 -25.57 18.75
CA LYS A 67 -9.08 -24.37 19.43
C LYS A 67 -9.55 -24.66 20.85
N THR A 68 -10.25 -25.77 21.03
CA THR A 68 -10.78 -26.24 22.32
C THR A 68 -9.64 -26.70 23.23
N ILE A 69 -8.66 -27.46 22.70
CA ILE A 69 -7.42 -27.80 23.42
C ILE A 69 -6.73 -26.53 23.93
N GLY A 70 -6.59 -25.50 23.10
CA GLY A 70 -6.02 -24.22 23.50
C GLY A 70 -6.80 -23.47 24.58
N LYS A 71 -8.11 -23.74 24.74
CA LYS A 71 -8.92 -23.16 25.84
C LYS A 71 -8.70 -23.87 27.18
N LEU A 72 -8.32 -25.16 27.16
CA LEU A 72 -8.01 -25.92 28.38
C LEU A 72 -6.76 -25.37 29.07
N GLY A 73 -5.81 -24.84 28.30
CA GLY A 73 -4.60 -24.21 28.84
C GLY A 73 -3.62 -25.18 29.52
N ASN A 74 -3.81 -26.50 29.39
CA ASN A 74 -2.92 -27.51 29.94
C ASN A 74 -1.66 -27.68 29.04
N GLU A 75 -0.47 -27.50 29.63
CA GLU A 75 0.82 -27.66 28.95
C GLU A 75 1.07 -29.07 28.40
N GLU A 76 0.40 -30.09 28.92
CA GLU A 76 0.54 -31.47 28.45
C GLU A 76 0.14 -31.63 26.97
N TYR A 77 -0.68 -30.73 26.44
CA TYR A 77 -1.07 -30.72 25.03
C TYR A 77 -0.05 -30.02 24.11
N LEU A 78 1.00 -29.38 24.64
CA LEU A 78 1.97 -28.66 23.82
C LEU A 78 2.68 -29.54 22.76
N PRO A 79 3.12 -30.78 23.05
CA PRO A 79 3.72 -31.65 22.03
C PRO A 79 2.75 -31.93 20.88
N LEU A 80 1.48 -32.14 21.20
CA LEU A 80 0.41 -32.40 20.25
C LEU A 80 0.11 -31.16 19.39
N LEU A 81 -0.04 -30.00 20.01
CA LEU A 81 -0.24 -28.74 19.29
C LEU A 81 0.96 -28.42 18.38
N LYS A 82 2.20 -28.69 18.82
CA LYS A 82 3.39 -28.57 17.97
C LYS A 82 3.30 -29.49 16.76
N GLN A 83 2.95 -30.76 16.97
CA GLN A 83 2.79 -31.72 15.88
C GLN A 83 1.72 -31.26 14.87
N THR A 84 0.58 -30.76 15.34
CA THR A 84 -0.48 -30.23 14.47
C THR A 84 -0.03 -28.98 13.74
N ALA A 85 0.68 -28.05 14.39
CA ALA A 85 1.22 -26.85 13.77
C ALA A 85 2.19 -27.15 12.61
N LEU A 86 3.00 -28.21 12.75
CA LEU A 86 4.01 -28.58 11.75
C LEU A 86 3.46 -29.46 10.62
N ASN A 87 2.48 -30.35 10.90
CA ASN A 87 2.15 -31.45 9.99
C ASN A 87 0.72 -31.46 9.45
N ASP A 88 -0.21 -30.64 9.95
CA ASP A 88 -1.58 -30.65 9.41
C ASP A 88 -1.62 -30.11 7.97
N ASN A 89 -2.38 -30.73 7.07
CA ASN A 89 -2.45 -30.29 5.68
C ASN A 89 -3.22 -28.97 5.49
N ASP A 90 -4.00 -28.52 6.48
CA ASP A 90 -4.78 -27.29 6.41
C ASP A 90 -4.08 -26.15 7.18
N THR A 91 -3.71 -25.08 6.46
CA THR A 91 -3.06 -23.90 7.03
C THR A 91 -3.86 -23.26 8.17
N ASN A 92 -5.19 -23.28 8.15
CA ASN A 92 -5.99 -22.68 9.23
C ASN A 92 -5.92 -23.52 10.51
N VAL A 93 -5.87 -24.85 10.39
CA VAL A 93 -5.68 -25.75 11.54
C VAL A 93 -4.29 -25.55 12.13
N ARG A 94 -3.25 -25.52 11.28
CA ARG A 94 -1.87 -25.21 11.70
C ARG A 94 -1.79 -23.87 12.42
N ARG A 95 -2.39 -22.81 11.85
CA ARG A 95 -2.39 -21.46 12.43
C ARG A 95 -3.11 -21.42 13.78
N GLU A 96 -4.25 -22.10 13.91
CA GLU A 96 -4.95 -22.19 15.19
C GLU A 96 -4.11 -22.94 16.24
N ALA A 97 -3.34 -23.96 15.85
CA ALA A 97 -2.44 -24.67 16.77
C ALA A 97 -1.35 -23.75 17.32
N VAL A 98 -0.70 -22.96 16.45
CA VAL A 98 0.25 -21.92 16.86
C VAL A 98 -0.40 -20.87 17.77
N SER A 99 -1.62 -20.42 17.42
CA SER A 99 -2.37 -19.49 18.25
C SER A 99 -2.68 -20.06 19.64
N SER A 100 -3.11 -21.32 19.72
CA SER A 100 -3.36 -22.04 20.97
C SER A 100 -2.10 -22.14 21.83
N ILE A 101 -0.94 -22.46 21.24
CA ILE A 101 0.35 -22.48 21.97
C ILE A 101 0.66 -21.10 22.56
N GLY A 102 0.51 -20.03 21.76
CA GLY A 102 0.76 -18.65 22.23
C GLY A 102 -0.21 -18.20 23.34
N ARG A 103 -1.48 -18.64 23.30
CA ARG A 103 -2.48 -18.33 24.33
C ARG A 103 -2.12 -18.91 25.71
N MET A 104 -1.35 -20.00 25.77
CA MET A 104 -0.94 -20.62 27.03
C MET A 104 0.12 -19.81 27.78
N ARG A 105 0.92 -18.99 27.08
CA ARG A 105 1.93 -18.07 27.66
C ARG A 105 2.95 -18.76 28.59
N THR A 106 3.44 -19.93 28.20
CA THR A 106 4.40 -20.72 28.98
C THR A 106 5.78 -20.71 28.36
N LYS A 107 6.85 -20.96 29.16
CA LYS A 107 8.23 -20.99 28.65
C LYS A 107 8.44 -22.12 27.62
N LYS A 108 7.79 -23.27 27.79
CA LYS A 108 7.77 -24.34 26.78
C LYS A 108 7.09 -23.88 25.49
N GLY A 109 5.96 -23.20 25.60
CA GLY A 109 5.27 -22.62 24.45
C GLY A 109 6.14 -21.61 23.70
N GLN A 110 6.85 -20.75 24.42
CA GLN A 110 7.84 -19.82 23.85
C GLN A 110 8.90 -20.56 23.01
N THR A 111 9.52 -21.62 23.54
CA THR A 111 10.50 -22.42 22.80
C THR A 111 9.91 -22.99 21.50
N ILE A 112 8.70 -23.56 21.56
CA ILE A 112 8.02 -24.11 20.39
C ILE A 112 7.74 -23.01 19.35
N LEU A 113 7.26 -21.84 19.78
CA LEU A 113 6.98 -20.74 18.87
C LEU A 113 8.24 -20.20 18.19
N THR A 114 9.37 -20.15 18.90
CA THR A 114 10.67 -19.76 18.32
C THR A 114 11.11 -20.72 17.23
N GLU A 115 10.91 -22.03 17.41
CA GLU A 115 11.20 -23.03 16.36
C GLU A 115 10.31 -22.82 15.13
N ILE A 116 9.02 -22.50 15.34
CA ILE A 116 8.04 -22.28 14.26
C ILE A 116 8.33 -21.00 13.44
N LEU A 117 9.21 -20.11 13.91
CA LEU A 117 9.65 -18.96 13.10
C LEU A 117 10.39 -19.39 11.81
N GLN A 118 10.86 -20.64 11.71
CA GLN A 118 11.53 -21.20 10.53
C GLN A 118 10.55 -21.85 9.53
N ASP A 119 9.24 -21.71 9.73
CA ASP A 119 8.24 -22.31 8.86
C ASP A 119 8.15 -21.61 7.49
N ASN A 120 7.91 -22.37 6.43
CA ASN A 120 7.79 -21.83 5.07
C ASN A 120 6.47 -21.09 4.81
N ASP A 121 5.41 -21.33 5.61
CA ASP A 121 4.14 -20.63 5.45
C ASP A 121 4.15 -19.30 6.24
N PRO A 122 4.14 -18.13 5.56
CA PRO A 122 4.23 -16.84 6.23
C PRO A 122 3.05 -16.56 7.17
N LYS A 123 1.88 -17.20 6.98
CA LYS A 123 0.75 -17.06 7.90
C LYS A 123 1.03 -17.75 9.24
N ILE A 124 1.80 -18.84 9.22
CA ILE A 124 2.23 -19.58 10.41
C ILE A 124 3.30 -18.81 11.14
N VAL A 125 4.31 -18.30 10.42
CA VAL A 125 5.36 -17.43 10.96
C VAL A 125 4.76 -16.19 11.62
N CYS A 126 3.85 -15.47 10.94
CA CYS A 126 3.17 -14.30 11.50
C CYS A 126 2.36 -14.63 12.76
N GLN A 127 1.73 -15.80 12.82
CA GLN A 127 1.00 -16.24 14.01
C GLN A 127 1.94 -16.58 15.18
N ALA A 128 3.12 -17.13 14.89
CA ALA A 128 4.15 -17.40 15.89
C ALA A 128 4.74 -16.09 16.43
N ILE A 129 5.03 -15.11 15.57
CA ILE A 129 5.42 -13.74 15.96
C ILE A 129 4.40 -13.16 16.94
N ARG A 130 3.10 -13.21 16.61
CA ARG A 130 2.03 -12.75 17.51
C ARG A 130 2.03 -13.46 18.86
N GLY A 131 2.27 -14.77 18.85
CA GLY A 131 2.39 -15.57 20.08
C GLY A 131 3.61 -15.19 20.93
N LEU A 132 4.72 -14.81 20.30
CA LEU A 132 5.96 -14.42 20.97
C LEU A 132 5.95 -12.97 21.48
N LEU A 133 5.24 -12.06 20.81
CA LEU A 133 5.18 -10.64 21.20
C LEU A 133 4.61 -10.40 22.61
N VAL A 134 3.87 -11.35 23.19
CA VAL A 134 3.44 -11.26 24.60
C VAL A 134 4.62 -11.34 25.59
N PHE A 135 5.77 -11.82 25.14
CA PHE A 135 7.03 -11.91 25.89
C PHE A 135 8.04 -10.82 25.48
N LYS A 136 7.60 -9.78 24.76
CA LYS A 136 8.46 -8.66 24.33
C LYS A 136 9.21 -8.07 25.53
N GLY A 137 10.52 -7.84 25.38
CA GLY A 137 11.43 -7.47 26.45
C GLY A 137 12.25 -8.63 27.03
N ASP A 138 11.91 -9.88 26.73
CA ASP A 138 12.83 -11.02 26.87
C ASP A 138 13.90 -10.94 25.78
N ASN A 139 15.18 -10.92 26.17
CA ASN A 139 16.30 -10.74 25.24
C ASN A 139 16.40 -11.85 24.19
N GLU A 140 16.09 -13.10 24.52
CA GLU A 140 16.15 -14.21 23.57
C GLU A 140 15.04 -14.05 22.52
N VAL A 141 13.82 -13.74 22.97
CA VAL A 141 12.67 -13.53 22.07
C VAL A 141 12.90 -12.33 21.16
N ASP A 142 13.32 -11.20 21.71
CA ASP A 142 13.53 -9.99 20.94
C ASP A 142 14.64 -10.19 19.89
N ASN A 143 15.69 -10.94 20.21
CA ASN A 143 16.75 -11.26 19.25
C ASN A 143 16.23 -12.17 18.11
N SER A 144 15.48 -13.23 18.44
CA SER A 144 14.87 -14.11 17.42
C SER A 144 13.91 -13.35 16.51
N LEU A 145 13.07 -12.46 17.06
CA LEU A 145 12.12 -11.68 16.27
C LEU A 145 12.81 -10.62 15.40
N LYS A 146 13.84 -9.93 15.90
CA LYS A 146 14.57 -8.91 15.11
C LYS A 146 15.30 -9.50 13.90
N GLN A 147 15.77 -10.74 13.98
CA GLN A 147 16.44 -11.42 12.85
C GLN A 147 15.52 -11.58 11.63
N LEU A 148 14.21 -11.65 11.84
CA LEU A 148 13.20 -11.77 10.79
C LEU A 148 13.03 -10.49 9.95
N LEU A 149 13.75 -9.40 10.26
CA LEU A 149 13.83 -8.23 9.39
C LEU A 149 14.37 -8.58 7.99
N ASN A 150 15.19 -9.63 7.88
CA ASN A 150 15.75 -10.14 6.63
C ASN A 150 15.02 -11.37 6.08
N HIS A 151 13.83 -11.69 6.60
CA HIS A 151 13.05 -12.85 6.15
C HIS A 151 12.66 -12.72 4.67
N GLU A 152 12.59 -13.82 3.92
CA GLU A 152 12.29 -13.80 2.48
C GLU A 152 10.89 -13.24 2.14
N ASN A 153 9.92 -13.44 3.03
CA ASN A 153 8.55 -12.96 2.86
C ASN A 153 8.34 -11.52 3.38
N GLU A 154 7.76 -10.67 2.54
CA GLU A 154 7.45 -9.25 2.78
C GLU A 154 6.57 -9.03 4.01
N MET A 155 5.55 -9.87 4.21
CA MET A 155 4.59 -9.72 5.30
C MET A 155 5.29 -9.89 6.66
N VAL A 156 6.19 -10.87 6.75
CA VAL A 156 6.99 -11.13 7.96
C VAL A 156 7.89 -9.93 8.25
N ARG A 157 8.65 -9.46 7.25
CA ARG A 157 9.52 -8.27 7.40
C ARG A 157 8.73 -7.05 7.88
N THR A 158 7.55 -6.83 7.30
CA THR A 158 6.67 -5.68 7.61
C THR A 158 6.21 -5.70 9.07
N VAL A 159 5.77 -6.86 9.56
CA VAL A 159 5.32 -7.02 10.96
C VAL A 159 6.46 -6.69 11.92
N ILE A 160 7.67 -7.17 11.64
CA ILE A 160 8.85 -6.98 12.51
C ILE A 160 9.34 -5.53 12.47
N TYR A 161 9.41 -4.92 11.28
CA TYR A 161 9.75 -3.51 11.13
C TYR A 161 8.84 -2.63 11.98
N LYS A 162 7.52 -2.84 11.88
CA LYS A 162 6.53 -2.09 12.65
C LYS A 162 6.71 -2.26 14.16
N GLU A 163 6.98 -3.48 14.63
CA GLU A 163 7.04 -3.76 16.07
C GLU A 163 8.34 -3.29 16.75
N TYR A 164 9.46 -3.29 16.04
CA TYR A 164 10.78 -3.02 16.64
C TYR A 164 11.50 -1.78 16.11
N PHE A 165 11.15 -1.30 14.92
CA PHE A 165 11.93 -0.28 14.20
C PHE A 165 11.12 0.94 13.76
N ALA A 166 9.78 0.87 13.74
CA ALA A 166 8.96 2.03 13.45
C ALA A 166 9.20 3.14 14.49
N GLU A 167 9.57 4.33 14.00
CA GLU A 167 9.78 5.49 14.84
C GLU A 167 8.47 5.91 15.51
N LYS A 168 8.56 6.33 16.78
CA LYS A 168 7.41 6.96 17.44
C LYS A 168 7.18 8.31 16.77
N LYS A 169 5.99 8.51 16.17
CA LYS A 169 5.61 9.79 15.55
C LYS A 169 5.89 10.95 16.50
N ASP A 170 6.49 12.01 15.96
CA ASP A 170 6.74 13.25 16.68
C ASP A 170 5.41 13.80 17.22
N LYS A 171 5.34 13.99 18.54
CA LYS A 171 4.17 14.53 19.23
C LYS A 171 3.88 15.98 18.83
N ASN A 172 4.84 16.67 18.21
CA ASN A 172 4.71 18.05 17.73
C ASN A 172 4.19 18.16 16.27
N SER A 173 3.85 17.05 15.63
CA SER A 173 3.30 17.08 14.27
C SER A 173 1.87 17.67 14.25
N GLN A 174 1.57 18.45 13.21
CA GLN A 174 0.21 18.95 12.99
C GLN A 174 -0.77 17.79 12.75
N PRO A 175 -2.07 17.98 13.04
CA PRO A 175 -3.10 17.04 12.66
C PRO A 175 -2.97 16.60 11.19
N HIS A 176 -3.32 15.36 10.92
CA HIS A 176 -3.09 14.77 9.59
C HIS A 176 -3.84 15.52 8.48
N THR A 177 -5.01 16.10 8.78
CA THR A 177 -5.81 16.92 7.85
C THR A 177 -5.32 18.36 7.70
N GLU A 178 -4.45 18.83 8.59
CA GLU A 178 -4.00 20.23 8.60
C GLU A 178 -2.70 20.43 7.82
N SER A 179 -2.48 21.70 7.46
CA SER A 179 -1.28 22.18 6.78
C SER A 179 -0.77 23.44 7.46
N TYR A 180 0.55 23.63 7.42
CA TYR A 180 1.21 24.83 7.93
C TYR A 180 0.80 26.06 7.13
N ASP A 181 0.48 27.16 7.81
CA ASP A 181 -0.02 28.38 7.17
C ASP A 181 0.96 28.98 6.15
N TYR A 182 2.26 28.91 6.44
CA TYR A 182 3.31 29.42 5.54
C TYR A 182 3.44 28.64 4.22
N LEU A 183 2.71 27.52 4.06
CA LEU A 183 2.67 26.74 2.82
C LEU A 183 1.39 26.99 2.00
N LYS A 184 0.36 27.59 2.60
CA LYS A 184 -0.97 27.68 1.97
C LYS A 184 -1.00 28.77 0.89
N ASN A 185 -1.26 28.34 -0.35
CA ASN A 185 -1.35 29.21 -1.54
C ASN A 185 -0.04 29.96 -1.83
N VAL A 186 1.08 29.28 -1.68
CA VAL A 186 2.42 29.86 -1.83
C VAL A 186 3.10 29.34 -3.08
N VAL A 187 3.80 30.23 -3.76
CA VAL A 187 4.68 29.92 -4.91
C VAL A 187 6.08 30.38 -4.55
N VAL A 188 7.08 29.51 -4.76
CA VAL A 188 8.48 29.80 -4.47
C VAL A 188 9.30 29.77 -5.76
N ASN A 189 9.97 30.88 -6.07
CA ASN A 189 10.91 30.94 -7.17
C ASN A 189 12.30 30.42 -6.76
N ALA A 190 12.48 29.11 -6.75
CA ALA A 190 13.73 28.48 -6.34
C ALA A 190 13.87 27.06 -6.91
N ASP A 191 15.04 26.46 -6.70
CA ASP A 191 15.22 25.04 -6.96
C ASP A 191 14.34 24.22 -6.00
N THR A 192 13.62 23.25 -6.55
CA THR A 192 12.65 22.44 -5.80
C THR A 192 13.31 21.60 -4.71
N ILE A 193 14.54 21.12 -4.94
CA ILE A 193 15.29 20.33 -3.95
C ILE A 193 15.69 21.21 -2.76
N GLU A 194 16.22 22.39 -3.03
CA GLU A 194 16.62 23.34 -1.99
C GLU A 194 15.41 23.76 -1.15
N THR A 195 14.28 23.99 -1.81
CA THR A 195 13.02 24.36 -1.16
C THR A 195 12.50 23.24 -0.26
N MET A 196 12.43 21.99 -0.78
CA MET A 196 11.90 20.86 -0.01
C MET A 196 12.71 20.56 1.25
N ARG A 197 14.03 20.81 1.25
CA ARG A 197 14.88 20.66 2.45
C ARG A 197 14.46 21.55 3.63
N LEU A 198 13.75 22.65 3.37
CA LEU A 198 13.23 23.54 4.40
C LEU A 198 11.87 23.10 4.93
N LEU A 199 11.23 22.12 4.29
CA LEU A 199 9.92 21.63 4.67
C LEU A 199 10.02 20.55 5.73
N LYS A 200 9.09 20.58 6.68
CA LYS A 200 8.90 19.50 7.64
C LYS A 200 8.38 18.24 6.93
N ASP A 201 8.74 17.09 7.48
CA ASP A 201 8.20 15.78 7.11
C ASP A 201 6.66 15.79 7.24
N GLU A 202 5.98 14.97 6.43
CA GLU A 202 4.51 14.82 6.48
C GLU A 202 3.71 16.15 6.45
N SER A 203 4.11 17.08 5.59
CA SER A 203 3.48 18.40 5.41
C SER A 203 2.55 18.50 4.18
N ILE A 204 2.66 17.60 3.21
CA ILE A 204 1.92 17.63 1.92
C ILE A 204 0.87 16.50 1.84
N HIS A 205 -0.31 16.81 1.30
CA HIS A 205 -1.42 15.85 1.13
C HIS A 205 -1.50 15.22 -0.25
N LEU A 206 -1.11 15.94 -1.30
CA LEU A 206 -1.14 15.45 -2.67
C LEU A 206 0.01 16.09 -3.43
N THR A 207 0.84 15.30 -4.11
CA THR A 207 1.76 15.83 -5.12
C THR A 207 1.27 15.42 -6.49
N PHE A 208 1.03 16.39 -7.37
CA PHE A 208 0.71 16.13 -8.78
C PHE A 208 1.62 16.97 -9.66
N THR A 209 2.37 16.31 -10.55
CA THR A 209 3.41 16.98 -11.31
C THR A 209 3.72 16.31 -12.65
N SER A 210 4.39 17.04 -13.54
CA SER A 210 5.01 16.50 -14.75
C SER A 210 6.46 16.99 -14.78
N PRO A 211 7.44 16.10 -14.54
CA PRO A 211 8.83 16.51 -14.54
C PRO A 211 9.29 16.93 -15.94
N PRO A 212 10.33 17.78 -16.04
CA PRO A 212 10.96 18.11 -17.31
C PRO A 212 11.45 16.85 -18.04
N TYR A 213 10.96 16.57 -19.24
CA TYR A 213 11.32 15.35 -19.96
C TYR A 213 12.78 15.38 -20.47
N TYR A 214 13.49 14.25 -20.30
CA TYR A 214 14.91 14.09 -20.68
C TYR A 214 15.23 14.62 -22.08
N ASN A 215 16.00 15.72 -22.14
CA ASN A 215 16.51 16.36 -23.35
C ASN A 215 15.45 16.54 -24.46
N ALA A 216 14.18 16.68 -24.08
CA ALA A 216 13.10 16.92 -25.01
C ALA A 216 13.02 18.39 -25.43
N ARG A 217 13.67 19.28 -24.66
CA ARG A 217 13.62 20.74 -24.79
C ARG A 217 14.95 21.39 -24.37
N ASP A 218 15.20 22.59 -24.89
CA ASP A 218 16.50 23.27 -24.78
C ASP A 218 16.87 23.71 -23.36
N TYR A 219 15.88 23.84 -22.47
CA TYR A 219 16.05 24.26 -21.07
C TYR A 219 16.24 23.10 -20.07
N SER A 220 16.25 21.84 -20.53
CA SER A 220 16.38 20.66 -19.66
C SER A 220 17.40 19.69 -20.23
N ILE A 221 18.68 20.07 -20.13
CA ILE A 221 19.81 19.29 -20.63
C ILE A 221 20.42 18.48 -19.49
N TYR A 222 20.39 17.15 -19.64
CA TYR A 222 20.98 16.19 -18.73
C TYR A 222 22.17 15.49 -19.40
N PRO A 223 23.27 15.21 -18.67
CA PRO A 223 24.46 14.56 -19.21
C PRO A 223 24.20 13.14 -19.73
N SER A 224 23.25 12.42 -19.12
CA SER A 224 22.84 11.09 -19.54
C SER A 224 21.43 10.76 -19.05
N TYR A 225 20.82 9.74 -19.64
CA TYR A 225 19.51 9.26 -19.20
C TYR A 225 19.54 8.74 -17.76
N LYS A 226 20.66 8.13 -17.34
CA LYS A 226 20.86 7.70 -15.96
C LYS A 226 20.89 8.89 -15.00
N ALA A 227 21.63 9.95 -15.33
CA ALA A 227 21.68 11.17 -14.52
C ALA A 227 20.30 11.85 -14.40
N TYR A 228 19.47 11.76 -15.44
CA TYR A 228 18.08 12.21 -15.39
C TYR A 228 17.22 11.38 -14.43
N LEU A 229 17.30 10.04 -14.49
CA LEU A 229 16.57 9.17 -13.56
C LEU A 229 17.04 9.38 -12.12
N GLU A 230 18.35 9.56 -11.88
CA GLU A 230 18.90 9.85 -10.56
C GLU A 230 18.44 11.21 -10.01
N PHE A 231 18.32 12.22 -10.88
CA PHE A 231 17.74 13.51 -10.51
C PHE A 231 16.27 13.35 -10.06
N LEU A 232 15.45 12.65 -10.85
CA LEU A 232 14.06 12.39 -10.48
C LEU A 232 13.95 11.57 -9.20
N ALA A 233 14.78 10.55 -9.05
CA ALA A 233 14.84 9.71 -7.86
C ALA A 233 15.15 10.57 -6.62
N TYR A 234 16.09 11.52 -6.71
CA TYR A 234 16.38 12.45 -5.62
C TYR A 234 15.17 13.33 -5.27
N VAL A 235 14.52 13.92 -6.29
CA VAL A 235 13.32 14.74 -6.08
C VAL A 235 12.21 13.93 -5.41
N PHE A 236 11.89 12.74 -5.93
CA PHE A 236 10.79 11.95 -5.40
C PHE A 236 11.09 11.31 -4.04
N ARG A 237 12.36 11.19 -3.64
CA ARG A 237 12.74 10.87 -2.26
C ARG A 237 12.39 12.00 -1.30
N GLU A 238 12.66 13.25 -1.67
CA GLU A 238 12.24 14.41 -0.85
C GLU A 238 10.72 14.55 -0.82
N VAL A 239 10.04 14.32 -1.96
CA VAL A 239 8.57 14.28 -2.02
C VAL A 239 8.02 13.21 -1.10
N HIS A 240 8.63 12.03 -1.04
CA HIS A 240 8.21 10.95 -0.12
C HIS A 240 8.29 11.39 1.33
N ARG A 241 9.42 12.00 1.73
CA ARG A 241 9.62 12.52 3.08
C ARG A 241 8.53 13.51 3.49
N ILE A 242 8.25 14.51 2.65
CA ILE A 242 7.26 15.57 2.95
C ILE A 242 5.81 15.12 2.75
N THR A 243 5.55 14.04 2.02
CA THR A 243 4.19 13.51 1.84
C THR A 243 3.71 12.87 3.13
N LYS A 244 2.48 13.16 3.54
CA LYS A 244 1.86 12.54 4.72
C LYS A 244 1.64 11.04 4.50
N GLU A 245 1.72 10.24 5.56
CA GLU A 245 1.46 8.79 5.50
C GLU A 245 0.15 8.45 4.76
N GLY A 246 0.18 7.47 3.85
CA GLY A 246 -1.00 7.04 3.12
C GLY A 246 -1.54 8.05 2.09
N ARG A 247 -0.78 9.12 1.80
CA ARG A 247 -1.12 10.14 0.79
C ARG A 247 -0.38 9.94 -0.53
N PHE A 248 -0.79 10.70 -1.54
CA PHE A 248 -0.57 10.33 -2.94
C PHE A 248 0.45 11.21 -3.66
N LEU A 249 1.20 10.55 -4.55
CA LEU A 249 2.04 11.14 -5.58
C LEU A 249 1.51 10.67 -6.94
N ILE A 250 1.17 11.62 -7.82
CA ILE A 250 0.76 11.33 -9.19
C ILE A 250 1.81 11.97 -10.11
N VAL A 251 2.44 11.16 -10.95
CA VAL A 251 3.50 11.60 -11.85
C VAL A 251 3.04 11.44 -13.30
N ASN A 252 2.81 12.56 -13.99
CA ASN A 252 2.55 12.56 -15.43
C ASN A 252 3.87 12.45 -16.20
N THR A 253 4.12 11.32 -16.84
CA THR A 253 5.25 11.12 -17.74
C THR A 253 4.84 10.38 -19.02
N SER A 254 5.72 10.40 -20.02
CA SER A 254 5.50 9.64 -21.26
C SER A 254 6.80 9.05 -21.78
N PRO A 255 6.76 7.93 -22.53
CA PRO A 255 7.92 7.47 -23.26
C PRO A 255 8.35 8.48 -24.33
N ILE A 256 9.59 8.96 -24.25
CA ILE A 256 10.14 9.94 -25.19
C ILE A 256 10.93 9.26 -26.31
N ILE A 257 11.02 9.92 -27.47
CA ILE A 257 11.80 9.44 -28.61
C ILE A 257 12.96 10.38 -28.85
N ILE A 258 14.18 9.84 -28.80
CA ILE A 258 15.39 10.56 -29.16
C ILE A 258 15.68 10.30 -30.65
N PRO A 259 15.77 11.35 -31.48
CA PRO A 259 16.07 11.18 -32.89
C PRO A 259 17.47 10.60 -33.08
N ARG A 260 17.67 9.90 -34.20
CA ARG A 260 18.99 9.41 -34.59
C ARG A 260 19.92 10.59 -34.93
N ILE A 261 21.20 10.45 -34.62
CA ILE A 261 22.23 11.45 -34.96
C ILE A 261 22.53 11.45 -36.46
N SER A 262 22.56 10.27 -37.09
CA SER A 262 22.81 10.12 -38.52
C SER A 262 22.13 8.86 -39.07
N ARG A 263 22.21 8.63 -40.39
CA ARG A 263 21.65 7.41 -41.03
C ARG A 263 22.28 6.11 -40.54
N ALA A 264 23.48 6.16 -39.98
CA ALA A 264 24.15 4.99 -39.39
C ALA A 264 23.62 4.62 -37.99
N HIS A 265 22.77 5.47 -37.39
CA HIS A 265 22.25 5.29 -36.05
C HIS A 265 20.74 5.08 -36.06
N SER A 266 20.23 4.35 -35.07
CA SER A 266 18.80 4.19 -34.82
C SER A 266 18.30 5.23 -33.82
N SER A 267 17.03 5.63 -33.96
CA SER A 267 16.33 6.39 -32.92
C SER A 267 16.10 5.50 -31.71
N LYS A 268 16.21 6.05 -30.49
CA LYS A 268 15.88 5.33 -29.25
C LYS A 268 14.57 5.85 -28.67
N ARG A 269 13.82 4.98 -27.99
CA ARG A 269 12.63 5.35 -27.22
C ARG A 269 12.88 5.01 -25.77
N TYR A 270 12.88 6.02 -24.90
CA TYR A 270 13.11 5.86 -23.47
C TYR A 270 11.78 5.76 -22.72
N PRO A 271 11.52 4.65 -22.01
CA PRO A 271 10.26 4.41 -21.31
C PRO A 271 10.24 5.04 -19.90
N ILE A 272 10.37 6.37 -19.81
CA ILE A 272 10.47 7.12 -18.53
C ILE A 272 9.53 6.64 -17.41
N PRO A 273 8.21 6.47 -17.64
CA PRO A 273 7.29 6.07 -16.56
C PRO A 273 7.65 4.71 -15.92
N PHE A 274 8.24 3.82 -16.72
CA PHE A 274 8.59 2.46 -16.32
C PHE A 274 9.99 2.39 -15.72
N ASP A 275 10.92 3.21 -16.21
CA ASP A 275 12.31 3.22 -15.71
C ASP A 275 12.42 3.91 -14.33
N ILE A 276 11.54 4.87 -14.01
CA ILE A 276 11.52 5.52 -12.68
C ILE A 276 10.76 4.70 -11.63
N HIS A 277 9.87 3.78 -12.05
CA HIS A 277 9.02 3.01 -11.15
C HIS A 277 9.79 2.20 -10.10
N PRO A 278 10.87 1.45 -10.43
CA PRO A 278 11.65 0.70 -9.43
C PRO A 278 12.23 1.59 -8.33
N TYR A 279 12.75 2.78 -8.71
CA TYR A 279 13.28 3.74 -7.74
C TYR A 279 12.21 4.20 -6.75
N LEU A 280 10.99 4.46 -7.23
CA LEU A 280 9.88 4.87 -6.37
C LEU A 280 9.49 3.74 -5.40
N MET A 281 9.39 2.50 -5.89
CA MET A 281 9.06 1.34 -5.06
C MET A 281 10.11 1.11 -3.96
N GLU A 282 11.41 1.20 -4.30
CA GLU A 282 12.52 1.04 -3.34
C GLU A 282 12.52 2.12 -2.24
N MET A 283 11.99 3.32 -2.52
CA MET A 283 11.93 4.44 -1.56
C MET A 283 10.73 4.37 -0.61
N GLY A 284 9.85 3.37 -0.76
CA GLY A 284 8.65 3.22 0.07
C GLY A 284 7.39 3.90 -0.50
N TRP A 285 7.33 4.06 -1.83
CA TRP A 285 6.06 4.28 -2.51
C TRP A 285 5.41 2.94 -2.86
N GLU A 286 4.08 2.90 -2.77
CA GLU A 286 3.25 1.81 -3.27
C GLU A 286 2.62 2.24 -4.59
N PHE A 287 2.80 1.43 -5.64
CA PHE A 287 2.09 1.62 -6.89
C PHE A 287 0.61 1.24 -6.73
N ILE A 288 -0.28 2.15 -7.10
CA ILE A 288 -1.73 1.99 -6.98
C ILE A 288 -2.37 1.73 -8.35
N ASP A 289 -2.02 2.54 -9.35
CA ASP A 289 -2.61 2.44 -10.69
C ASP A 289 -1.76 3.16 -11.75
N ASP A 290 -1.95 2.81 -13.02
CA ASP A 290 -1.45 3.53 -14.19
C ASP A 290 -2.62 4.10 -15.00
N ILE A 291 -2.88 5.39 -14.80
CA ILE A 291 -3.91 6.09 -15.57
C ILE A 291 -3.32 6.48 -16.94
N VAL A 292 -3.94 6.00 -18.01
CA VAL A 292 -3.58 6.31 -19.39
C VAL A 292 -4.32 7.55 -19.85
N TRP A 293 -3.62 8.67 -19.95
CA TRP A 293 -4.16 9.86 -20.60
C TRP A 293 -4.06 9.70 -22.13
N MET A 294 -5.21 9.53 -22.77
CA MET A 294 -5.35 9.43 -24.22
C MET A 294 -5.71 10.79 -24.82
N LYS A 295 -4.83 11.29 -25.68
CA LYS A 295 -5.01 12.51 -26.46
C LYS A 295 -5.62 12.18 -27.83
N PRO A 296 -6.32 13.13 -28.49
CA PRO A 296 -6.73 12.96 -29.88
C PRO A 296 -5.53 12.73 -30.79
N GLU A 297 -5.66 11.83 -31.78
CA GLU A 297 -4.58 11.52 -32.72
C GLU A 297 -4.09 12.76 -33.49
N ALA A 298 -4.99 13.70 -33.80
CA ALA A 298 -4.64 14.95 -34.48
C ALA A 298 -3.68 15.85 -33.69
N SER A 299 -3.53 15.63 -32.38
CA SER A 299 -2.68 16.44 -31.49
C SER A 299 -1.24 15.93 -31.36
N VAL A 300 -0.90 14.80 -32.00
CA VAL A 300 0.43 14.19 -31.87
C VAL A 300 1.18 14.11 -33.20
N LYS A 301 2.51 13.98 -33.13
CA LYS A 301 3.37 13.87 -34.32
C LYS A 301 2.98 12.64 -35.15
N ASN A 302 2.73 12.85 -36.44
CA ASN A 302 2.48 11.76 -37.39
C ASN A 302 3.75 10.94 -37.63
N ARG A 303 3.77 9.71 -37.11
CA ARG A 303 4.85 8.72 -37.25
C ARG A 303 4.49 7.59 -38.21
N ILE A 304 3.20 7.42 -38.49
CA ILE A 304 2.69 6.31 -39.28
C ILE A 304 2.71 6.59 -40.79
N GLY A 305 2.86 7.85 -41.20
CA GLY A 305 2.78 8.27 -42.62
C GLY A 305 3.65 7.46 -43.59
N GLY A 306 4.90 7.16 -43.23
CA GLY A 306 5.76 6.31 -44.07
C GLY A 306 5.19 4.90 -44.25
N PHE A 307 4.75 4.28 -43.15
CA PHE A 307 4.15 2.95 -43.18
C PHE A 307 2.85 2.92 -44.00
N GLN A 308 2.02 3.96 -43.95
CA GLN A 308 0.81 4.06 -44.77
C GLN A 308 1.11 3.99 -46.27
N GLN A 309 2.25 4.56 -46.70
CA GLN A 309 2.68 4.57 -48.10
C GLN A 309 3.19 3.20 -48.55
N HIS A 310 4.12 2.60 -47.81
CA HIS A 310 4.85 1.41 -48.31
C HIS A 310 4.38 0.09 -47.67
N ARG A 311 3.68 0.10 -46.53
CA ARG A 311 3.13 -1.06 -45.79
C ARG A 311 4.11 -2.22 -45.59
N LYS A 312 5.39 -1.91 -45.37
CA LYS A 312 6.46 -2.90 -45.24
C LYS A 312 6.52 -3.37 -43.79
N PRO A 313 6.59 -4.69 -43.51
CA PRO A 313 6.87 -5.21 -42.18
C PRO A 313 8.13 -4.57 -41.56
N LEU A 314 8.21 -4.56 -40.23
CA LEU A 314 9.28 -3.93 -39.42
C LEU A 314 9.32 -2.39 -39.42
N ALA A 315 8.57 -1.72 -40.30
CA ALA A 315 8.51 -0.27 -40.37
C ALA A 315 7.26 0.35 -39.69
N TYR A 316 6.41 -0.46 -39.07
CA TYR A 316 5.22 0.01 -38.35
C TYR A 316 5.61 0.83 -37.11
N LYS A 317 5.23 2.11 -37.11
CA LYS A 317 5.49 3.06 -36.02
C LYS A 317 4.23 3.90 -35.77
N PRO A 318 3.33 3.50 -34.85
CA PRO A 318 2.07 4.20 -34.64
C PRO A 318 2.27 5.59 -34.04
N ASN A 319 1.25 6.43 -34.20
CA ASN A 319 1.16 7.72 -33.52
C ASN A 319 1.03 7.47 -32.01
N SER A 320 1.91 8.09 -31.22
CA SER A 320 1.91 7.91 -29.76
C SER A 320 0.90 8.88 -29.14
N VAL A 321 -0.33 8.42 -28.95
CA VAL A 321 -1.45 9.23 -28.44
C VAL A 321 -1.60 9.22 -26.93
N THR A 322 -0.74 8.49 -26.21
CA THR A 322 -0.87 8.28 -24.76
C THR A 322 0.25 8.90 -23.94
N GLU A 323 -0.11 9.37 -22.74
CA GLU A 323 0.79 9.63 -21.61
C GLU A 323 0.30 8.84 -20.38
N TYR A 324 1.14 8.74 -19.36
CA TYR A 324 0.86 7.97 -18.15
C TYR A 324 0.85 8.88 -16.94
N LEU A 325 -0.22 8.80 -16.15
CA LEU A 325 -0.29 9.32 -14.80
C LEU A 325 -0.07 8.12 -13.88
N MET A 326 1.17 7.93 -13.46
CA MET A 326 1.54 6.86 -12.54
C MET A 326 1.10 7.28 -11.13
N VAL A 327 0.22 6.50 -10.51
CA VAL A 327 -0.38 6.78 -9.20
C VAL A 327 0.34 5.99 -8.13
N TYR A 328 0.93 6.72 -7.18
CA TYR A 328 1.63 6.16 -6.04
C TYR A 328 1.02 6.64 -4.73
N ARG A 329 1.14 5.82 -3.70
CA ARG A 329 0.77 6.14 -2.32
C ARG A 329 1.96 5.94 -1.41
N LYS A 330 2.22 6.87 -0.48
CA LYS A 330 3.23 6.66 0.56
C LYS A 330 2.82 5.46 1.41
N SER A 331 3.69 4.46 1.54
CA SER A 331 3.39 3.20 2.23
C SER A 331 2.76 3.43 3.59
N THR A 332 1.75 2.62 3.92
CA THR A 332 1.06 2.67 5.22
C THR A 332 0.45 1.33 5.56
N ASP A 333 0.45 0.99 6.85
CA ASP A 333 -0.27 -0.17 7.38
C ASP A 333 -1.76 0.14 7.66
N LYS A 334 -2.18 1.39 7.48
CA LYS A 334 -3.54 1.85 7.74
C LYS A 334 -4.46 1.53 6.58
N LEU A 335 -5.68 1.12 6.91
CA LEU A 335 -6.75 0.99 5.92
C LEU A 335 -7.15 2.38 5.41
N LEU A 336 -7.71 2.44 4.19
CA LEU A 336 -8.17 3.70 3.58
C LEU A 336 -9.14 4.47 4.49
N ASP A 337 -10.02 3.76 5.19
CA ASP A 337 -10.95 4.33 6.18
C ASP A 337 -10.26 5.17 7.26
N TRP A 338 -9.03 4.83 7.64
CA TRP A 338 -8.28 5.61 8.63
C TRP A 338 -8.04 7.04 8.14
N ASN A 339 -7.66 7.21 6.86
CA ASN A 339 -7.47 8.52 6.24
C ASN A 339 -8.80 9.31 6.20
N ILE A 340 -9.89 8.64 5.79
CA ILE A 340 -11.21 9.28 5.64
C ILE A 340 -11.74 9.75 6.99
N ARG A 341 -11.62 8.92 8.04
CA ARG A 341 -12.12 9.24 9.39
C ARG A 341 -11.36 10.38 10.10
N GLN A 342 -10.26 10.87 9.52
CA GLN A 342 -9.59 12.07 10.04
C GLN A 342 -10.35 13.36 9.72
N TYR A 343 -11.21 13.35 8.71
CA TYR A 343 -11.98 14.52 8.28
C TYR A 343 -13.33 14.60 8.98
N ASP A 344 -13.79 15.83 9.22
CA ASP A 344 -15.16 16.06 9.67
C ASP A 344 -16.18 15.69 8.58
N TRP A 345 -17.42 15.46 8.99
CA TRP A 345 -18.48 15.00 8.10
C TRP A 345 -18.74 15.98 6.94
N GLN A 346 -18.68 17.30 7.18
CA GLN A 346 -18.97 18.30 6.16
C GLN A 346 -17.88 18.30 5.09
N THR A 347 -16.61 18.27 5.48
CA THR A 347 -15.49 18.17 4.54
C THR A 347 -15.58 16.91 3.67
N VAL A 348 -15.99 15.78 4.24
CA VAL A 348 -16.23 14.54 3.48
C VAL A 348 -17.36 14.72 2.46
N GLN A 349 -18.50 15.31 2.86
CA GLN A 349 -19.60 15.56 1.92
C GLN A 349 -19.20 16.52 0.80
N ASP A 350 -18.52 17.62 1.15
CA ASP A 350 -18.16 18.67 0.21
C ASP A 350 -17.05 18.25 -0.77
N SER A 351 -16.30 17.20 -0.43
CA SER A 351 -15.21 16.66 -1.25
C SER A 351 -15.64 15.51 -2.16
N LYS A 352 -16.89 15.05 -2.07
CA LYS A 352 -17.40 13.99 -2.95
C LYS A 352 -17.18 14.35 -4.42
N VAL A 353 -16.69 13.37 -5.17
CA VAL A 353 -16.55 13.49 -6.62
C VAL A 353 -17.94 13.62 -7.23
N PRO A 354 -18.21 14.63 -8.07
CA PRO A 354 -19.51 14.76 -8.75
C PRO A 354 -19.84 13.56 -9.65
N GLU A 355 -21.12 13.39 -9.97
CA GLU A 355 -21.59 12.42 -10.97
C GLU A 355 -20.88 12.61 -12.32
N GLY A 356 -20.84 11.54 -13.13
CA GLY A 356 -20.11 11.53 -14.41
C GLY A 356 -18.59 11.36 -14.24
N TYR A 357 -18.17 10.79 -13.11
CA TYR A 357 -16.79 10.41 -12.87
C TYR A 357 -16.34 9.25 -13.78
N GLU A 358 -15.07 9.25 -14.13
CA GLU A 358 -14.43 8.14 -14.86
C GLU A 358 -14.50 6.82 -14.09
N THR A 359 -14.87 5.76 -14.79
CA THR A 359 -14.93 4.39 -14.27
C THR A 359 -13.78 3.51 -14.77
N THR A 360 -12.93 4.06 -15.65
CA THR A 360 -11.77 3.35 -16.21
C THR A 360 -10.48 4.13 -15.97
N ASN A 361 -9.34 3.44 -16.06
CA ASN A 361 -8.02 4.06 -16.02
C ASN A 361 -7.62 4.71 -17.35
N VAL A 362 -8.51 4.81 -18.35
CA VAL A 362 -8.23 5.48 -19.63
C VAL A 362 -8.98 6.81 -19.69
N TRP A 363 -8.26 7.92 -19.59
CA TRP A 363 -8.83 9.25 -19.59
C TRP A 363 -8.65 9.92 -20.93
N LYS A 364 -9.76 10.25 -21.60
CA LYS A 364 -9.76 10.96 -22.88
C LYS A 364 -9.89 12.46 -22.61
N ILE A 365 -8.78 13.17 -22.73
CA ILE A 365 -8.71 14.61 -22.45
C ILE A 365 -7.91 15.28 -23.55
N ASP A 366 -8.45 16.38 -24.09
CA ASP A 366 -7.76 17.17 -25.10
C ASP A 366 -6.59 17.95 -24.47
N PRO A 367 -5.42 18.04 -25.14
CA PRO A 367 -4.31 18.85 -24.66
C PRO A 367 -4.61 20.34 -24.76
N CYS A 368 -3.96 21.15 -23.91
CA CYS A 368 -4.02 22.61 -23.99
C CYS A 368 -2.78 23.17 -24.72
N PHE A 369 -2.92 24.33 -25.36
CA PHE A 369 -1.81 25.04 -26.01
C PHE A 369 -1.71 26.47 -25.47
N ASP A 370 -0.51 26.88 -25.06
CA ASP A 370 -0.18 28.25 -24.66
C ASP A 370 1.04 28.72 -25.48
N LYS A 371 1.04 29.99 -25.89
CA LYS A 371 2.09 30.58 -26.75
C LYS A 371 3.40 30.84 -25.99
N VAL A 372 3.33 31.02 -24.68
CA VAL A 372 4.45 31.31 -23.77
C VAL A 372 4.97 30.02 -23.14
N HIS A 373 4.07 29.09 -22.77
CA HIS A 373 4.44 27.79 -22.20
C HIS A 373 3.93 26.62 -23.06
N SER A 374 4.82 25.95 -23.78
CA SER A 374 4.42 24.91 -24.74
C SER A 374 4.06 23.54 -24.12
N ALA A 375 4.01 23.42 -22.79
CA ALA A 375 3.65 22.18 -22.06
C ALA A 375 2.77 22.47 -20.84
N VAL A 376 1.58 23.05 -21.06
CA VAL A 376 0.63 23.32 -19.97
C VAL A 376 -0.26 22.11 -19.74
N PHE A 377 -0.39 21.69 -18.49
CA PHE A 377 -1.39 20.71 -18.07
C PHE A 377 -2.80 21.17 -18.48
N PRO A 378 -3.63 20.31 -19.09
CA PRO A 378 -5.05 20.62 -19.25
C PRO A 378 -5.70 20.80 -17.88
N VAL A 379 -6.48 21.88 -17.71
CA VAL A 379 -7.21 22.15 -16.45
C VAL A 379 -8.09 20.97 -16.03
N GLU A 380 -8.71 20.29 -17.00
CA GLU A 380 -9.54 19.10 -16.74
C GLU A 380 -8.70 17.94 -16.17
N LEU A 381 -7.47 17.75 -16.63
CA LEU A 381 -6.57 16.72 -16.09
C LEU A 381 -6.20 17.04 -14.63
N CYS A 382 -5.80 18.29 -14.34
CA CYS A 382 -5.55 18.74 -12.98
C CYS A 382 -6.78 18.58 -12.08
N LYS A 383 -7.95 19.00 -12.57
CA LYS A 383 -9.20 18.95 -11.82
C LYS A 383 -9.52 17.52 -11.39
N ARG A 384 -9.41 16.58 -12.32
CA ARG A 384 -9.69 15.16 -12.06
C ARG A 384 -8.75 14.58 -11.01
N VAL A 385 -7.44 14.79 -11.16
CA VAL A 385 -6.44 14.31 -10.17
C VAL A 385 -6.70 14.91 -8.79
N ILE A 386 -6.88 16.24 -8.70
CA ILE A 386 -7.10 16.92 -7.42
C ILE A 386 -8.39 16.44 -6.75
N GLN A 387 -9.48 16.26 -7.49
CA GLN A 387 -10.75 15.79 -6.93
C GLN A 387 -10.68 14.33 -6.46
N TYR A 388 -9.95 13.47 -7.16
CA TYR A 388 -9.93 12.04 -6.87
C TYR A 388 -8.97 11.68 -5.72
N TYR A 389 -7.89 12.45 -5.55
CA TYR A 389 -6.79 12.12 -4.64
C TYR A 389 -6.58 13.14 -3.51
N SER A 390 -7.51 14.09 -3.29
CA SER A 390 -7.46 15.03 -2.16
C SER A 390 -8.84 15.47 -1.67
N TYR A 391 -8.93 15.87 -0.40
CA TYR A 391 -10.10 16.52 0.18
C TYR A 391 -10.01 18.04 0.05
N LYS A 392 -11.15 18.74 0.17
CA LYS A 392 -11.15 20.20 0.33
C LYS A 392 -10.34 20.58 1.58
N GLY A 393 -9.59 21.67 1.49
CA GLY A 393 -8.66 22.11 2.53
C GLY A 393 -7.30 21.39 2.53
N ASP A 394 -7.12 20.31 1.77
CA ASP A 394 -5.80 19.67 1.61
C ASP A 394 -4.82 20.58 0.85
N LEU A 395 -3.53 20.36 1.08
CA LEU A 395 -2.43 21.05 0.41
C LEU A 395 -1.87 20.23 -0.76
N VAL A 396 -2.00 20.79 -1.97
CA VAL A 396 -1.51 20.22 -3.22
C VAL A 396 -0.14 20.81 -3.56
N PHE A 397 0.83 19.94 -3.86
CA PHE A 397 2.20 20.31 -4.23
C PHE A 397 2.48 20.01 -5.71
N ASP A 398 3.19 20.93 -6.36
CA ASP A 398 3.83 20.69 -7.65
C ASP A 398 5.30 21.16 -7.60
N PRO A 399 6.28 20.24 -7.62
CA PRO A 399 7.70 20.58 -7.63
C PRO A 399 8.21 21.17 -8.96
N PHE A 400 7.38 21.17 -10.01
CA PHE A 400 7.72 21.62 -11.37
C PHE A 400 6.56 22.44 -11.95
N ALA A 401 6.19 23.52 -11.25
CA ALA A 401 4.89 24.17 -11.42
C ALA A 401 4.65 24.81 -12.81
N GLY A 402 5.71 25.26 -13.49
CA GLY A 402 5.63 25.86 -14.82
C GLY A 402 4.68 27.06 -14.86
N SER A 403 3.51 26.88 -15.46
CA SER A 403 2.48 27.93 -15.58
C SER A 403 1.53 28.04 -14.36
N GLY A 404 1.73 27.18 -13.35
CA GLY A 404 0.95 27.16 -12.12
C GLY A 404 -0.44 26.58 -12.27
N THR A 405 -0.72 25.82 -13.34
CA THR A 405 -2.07 25.30 -13.63
C THR A 405 -2.59 24.39 -12.53
N VAL A 406 -1.72 23.59 -11.90
CA VAL A 406 -2.08 22.74 -10.75
C VAL A 406 -2.57 23.59 -9.58
N GLY A 407 -1.81 24.62 -9.17
CA GLY A 407 -2.19 25.49 -8.05
C GLY A 407 -3.45 26.33 -8.34
N LYS A 408 -3.56 26.91 -9.54
CA LYS A 408 -4.76 27.64 -9.99
C LYS A 408 -6.00 26.75 -9.92
N THR A 409 -5.88 25.48 -10.30
CA THR A 409 -6.97 24.50 -10.24
C THR A 409 -7.28 24.06 -8.81
N ALA A 410 -6.25 23.81 -7.99
CA ALA A 410 -6.41 23.47 -6.58
C ALA A 410 -7.20 24.55 -5.82
N LYS A 411 -6.81 25.82 -5.98
CA LYS A 411 -7.50 26.96 -5.38
C LYS A 411 -8.98 27.04 -5.79
N LYS A 412 -9.28 26.87 -7.08
CA LYS A 412 -10.67 26.86 -7.59
C LYS A 412 -11.52 25.71 -7.02
N LEU A 413 -10.88 24.58 -6.69
CA LEU A 413 -11.53 23.42 -6.09
C LEU A 413 -11.60 23.47 -4.56
N GLY A 414 -11.16 24.56 -3.93
CA GLY A 414 -11.17 24.72 -2.47
C GLY A 414 -10.07 23.92 -1.77
N ARG A 415 -8.92 23.72 -2.44
CA ARG A 415 -7.68 23.18 -1.86
C ARG A 415 -6.65 24.29 -1.75
N TYR A 416 -5.68 24.13 -0.86
CA TYR A 416 -4.49 24.97 -0.83
C TYR A 416 -3.46 24.43 -1.81
N PHE A 417 -2.51 25.29 -2.23
CA PHE A 417 -1.37 24.84 -3.02
C PHE A 417 -0.04 25.33 -2.45
N PHE A 418 1.02 24.56 -2.71
CA PHE A 418 2.41 24.97 -2.59
C PHE A 418 3.08 24.66 -3.93
N LEU A 419 3.79 25.61 -4.53
CA LEU A 419 4.39 25.44 -5.86
C LEU A 419 5.85 25.86 -5.82
N THR A 420 6.69 25.16 -6.59
CA THR A 420 8.07 25.60 -6.87
C THR A 420 8.30 25.70 -8.37
N GLU A 421 8.95 26.79 -8.78
CA GLU A 421 9.36 27.01 -10.16
C GLU A 421 10.72 27.71 -10.18
N LYS A 422 11.67 27.17 -10.94
CA LYS A 422 13.04 27.67 -10.98
C LYS A 422 13.20 28.79 -12.00
N ASP A 423 12.52 28.70 -13.14
CA ASP A 423 12.57 29.71 -14.19
C ASP A 423 11.74 30.93 -13.79
N LYS A 424 12.42 32.07 -13.66
CA LYS A 424 11.79 33.33 -13.27
C LYS A 424 10.66 33.77 -14.22
N THR A 425 10.79 33.48 -15.52
CA THR A 425 9.79 33.83 -16.54
C THR A 425 8.48 33.10 -16.29
N TYR A 426 8.57 31.81 -15.98
CA TYR A 426 7.40 30.98 -15.69
C TYR A 426 6.80 31.35 -14.34
N PHE A 427 7.62 31.55 -13.31
CA PHE A 427 7.18 32.05 -12.01
C PHE A 427 6.43 33.39 -12.10
N ASP A 428 6.95 34.37 -12.85
CA ASP A 428 6.31 35.68 -12.98
C ASP A 428 4.94 35.58 -13.70
N TYR A 429 4.69 34.53 -14.50
CA TYR A 429 3.39 34.22 -15.10
C TYR A 429 2.37 33.61 -14.10
N GLU A 430 2.85 33.08 -12.98
CA GLU A 430 2.02 32.46 -11.93
C GLU A 430 1.44 33.48 -10.94
N VAL A 431 2.19 34.57 -10.69
CA VAL A 431 1.87 35.59 -9.66
C VAL A 431 0.82 36.60 -10.13
N VAL A 432 0.48 36.63 -11.43
CA VAL A 432 -0.50 37.55 -12.04
C VAL A 432 -1.94 37.03 -11.97
#